data_AF-A0A0R0EWT2-F1
#
_entry.id   AF-A0A0R0EWT2-F1
#
_cell.length_a   1.000
_cell.length_b   1.000
_cell.length_c   1.000
_cell.angle_alpha   90.00
_cell.angle_beta   90.00
_cell.angle_gamma   90.00
#
_symmetry.space_group_name_H-M   'P 1'
#
loop_
_entity.id
_entity.type
_entity.pdbx_description
1 polymer ?
#
loop_
_entity_poly.entity_id
_entity_poly.type
_entity_poly.pdbx_seq_one_letter_code
_entity_poly.pdbx_strand_id
1 'polypeptide(L)'
;MNFDFGFLNNTIIRDITTKYMNITSINIATDDDCISLGDGSKQIHVLNDTCGPWHGISVGSLEKYPNEELVKGLTVRNCTLNNTDNGCPSKIKISKVTFKNIIEISATQEGVVLICSSSVPCKDVMLSDIDLKFNGTIAAAKLANVKPIT
;
A
#
# COMPACT_ATOMS: atom_id res chain seq x y z
N MET A 1 13.27 -14.22 -10.17
CA MET A 1 14.26 -13.13 -10.14
C MET A 1 13.80 -12.17 -9.06
N ASN A 2 14.70 -11.81 -8.14
CA ASN A 2 14.43 -10.78 -7.15
C ASN A 2 14.84 -9.46 -7.77
N PHE A 3 13.94 -8.49 -7.78
CA PHE A 3 14.24 -7.13 -8.22
C PHE A 3 14.32 -6.24 -6.97
N ASP A 4 15.41 -5.48 -6.88
CA ASP A 4 15.62 -4.45 -5.88
C ASP A 4 15.60 -3.09 -6.57
N PHE A 5 14.75 -2.19 -6.10
CA PHE A 5 14.58 -0.85 -6.64
C PHE A 5 15.12 0.25 -5.72
N GLY A 6 16.03 -0.08 -4.80
CA GLY A 6 16.67 0.88 -3.88
C GLY A 6 17.34 2.11 -4.52
N PHE A 7 17.44 2.16 -5.86
CA PHE A 7 18.02 3.28 -6.62
C PHE A 7 16.97 4.23 -7.20
N LEU A 8 15.67 3.89 -7.16
CA LEU A 8 14.59 4.63 -7.81
C LEU A 8 14.03 5.77 -6.94
N ASN A 9 14.90 6.65 -6.44
CA ASN A 9 14.44 7.84 -5.71
C ASN A 9 13.65 8.77 -6.63
N ASN A 10 12.55 9.34 -6.12
CA ASN A 10 11.63 10.23 -6.83
C ASN A 10 11.10 9.65 -8.16
N THR A 11 11.07 8.33 -8.28
CA THR A 11 10.49 7.64 -9.45
C THR A 11 9.23 6.92 -9.01
N ILE A 12 8.16 7.12 -9.78
CA ILE A 12 6.90 6.42 -9.56
C ILE A 12 7.09 4.93 -9.87
N ILE A 13 6.79 4.05 -8.91
CA ILE A 13 6.78 2.61 -9.09
C ILE A 13 5.34 2.21 -9.42
N ARG A 14 5.01 2.03 -10.70
CA ARG A 14 3.63 1.80 -11.16
C ARG A 14 3.41 0.51 -11.92
N ASP A 15 2.21 -0.04 -11.74
CA ASP A 15 1.69 -1.20 -12.47
C ASP A 15 2.67 -2.38 -12.53
N ILE A 16 3.40 -2.60 -11.42
CA ILE A 16 4.37 -3.67 -11.36
C ILE A 16 3.66 -5.00 -11.08
N THR A 17 3.86 -5.96 -11.98
CA THR A 17 3.52 -7.37 -11.78
C THR A 17 4.80 -8.18 -11.59
N THR A 18 5.05 -8.65 -10.36
CA THR A 18 6.27 -9.40 -10.01
C THR A 18 5.98 -10.45 -8.93
N LYS A 19 6.77 -11.52 -8.86
CA LYS A 19 6.55 -12.61 -7.89
C LYS A 19 7.38 -12.52 -6.62
N TYR A 20 8.40 -11.66 -6.62
CA TYR A 20 9.31 -11.38 -5.50
C TYR A 20 9.99 -10.04 -5.74
N MET A 21 9.79 -9.09 -4.84
CA MET A 21 10.38 -7.75 -4.98
C MET A 21 10.64 -7.13 -3.62
N ASN A 22 11.78 -6.45 -3.51
CA ASN A 22 12.09 -5.60 -2.38
C ASN A 22 12.23 -4.17 -2.91
N ILE A 23 11.49 -3.25 -2.32
CA ILE A 23 11.60 -1.81 -2.49
C ILE A 23 12.07 -1.32 -1.13
N THR A 24 13.29 -0.79 -1.05
CA THR A 24 13.85 -0.45 0.26
C THR A 24 14.68 0.82 0.24
N SER A 25 14.62 1.57 1.33
CA SER A 25 15.42 2.77 1.59
C SER A 25 15.30 3.86 0.52
N ILE A 26 14.12 4.01 -0.09
CA ILE A 26 13.86 5.05 -1.09
C ILE A 26 12.98 6.18 -0.54
N ASN A 27 13.13 7.35 -1.16
CA ASN A 27 12.29 8.51 -0.94
C ASN A 27 11.54 8.83 -2.25
N ILE A 28 10.22 8.78 -2.21
CA ILE A 28 9.35 9.07 -3.35
C ILE A 28 8.45 10.26 -3.00
N ALA A 29 8.71 11.40 -3.63
CA ALA A 29 7.86 12.57 -3.58
C ALA A 29 7.43 12.94 -5.01
N THR A 30 6.35 12.32 -5.48
CA THR A 30 5.81 12.45 -6.84
C THR A 30 4.37 12.94 -6.78
N ASP A 31 3.80 13.42 -7.88
CA ASP A 31 2.41 13.92 -7.94
C ASP A 31 1.33 12.83 -8.05
N ASP A 32 1.65 11.61 -7.62
CA ASP A 32 0.80 10.43 -7.76
C ASP A 32 1.20 9.31 -6.76
N ASP A 33 0.66 8.10 -6.90
CA ASP A 33 1.06 6.91 -6.12
C ASP A 33 2.59 6.75 -6.09
N CYS A 34 3.18 6.60 -4.92
CA CYS A 34 4.60 6.24 -4.84
C CYS A 34 4.82 4.82 -5.36
N ILE A 35 3.95 3.91 -4.93
CA ILE A 35 3.99 2.49 -5.28
C ILE A 35 2.58 2.05 -5.63
N SER A 36 2.41 1.54 -6.85
CA SER A 36 1.19 0.95 -7.38
C SER A 36 1.52 -0.45 -7.90
N LEU A 37 0.83 -1.45 -7.33
CA LEU A 37 1.02 -2.86 -7.67
C LEU A 37 -0.09 -3.35 -8.59
N GLY A 38 0.32 -3.94 -9.71
CA GLY A 38 -0.56 -4.58 -10.70
C GLY A 38 -1.04 -5.97 -10.28
N ASP A 39 -1.92 -6.57 -11.08
CA ASP A 39 -2.43 -7.91 -10.83
C ASP A 39 -1.32 -8.96 -10.88
N GLY A 40 -1.49 -10.06 -10.15
CA GLY A 40 -0.51 -11.15 -10.09
C GLY A 40 0.75 -10.88 -9.27
N SER A 41 0.89 -9.66 -8.71
CA SER A 41 2.00 -9.33 -7.83
C SER A 41 2.00 -10.17 -6.55
N LYS A 42 3.13 -10.79 -6.25
CA LYS A 42 3.31 -11.70 -5.12
C LYS A 42 4.59 -11.34 -4.36
N GLN A 43 4.57 -11.48 -3.04
CA GLN A 43 5.74 -11.33 -2.16
C GLN A 43 6.52 -10.04 -2.42
N ILE A 44 5.83 -8.93 -2.22
CA ILE A 44 6.37 -7.57 -2.33
C ILE A 44 6.70 -7.08 -0.92
N HIS A 45 7.90 -6.59 -0.71
CA HIS A 45 8.30 -5.91 0.51
C HIS A 45 8.67 -4.46 0.22
N VAL A 46 8.00 -3.53 0.89
CA VAL A 46 8.26 -2.08 0.88
C VAL A 46 8.79 -1.73 2.26
N LEU A 47 10.08 -1.42 2.38
CA LEU A 47 10.78 -1.37 3.67
C LEU A 47 11.61 -0.12 3.84
N ASN A 48 11.44 0.59 4.96
CA ASN A 48 12.25 1.77 5.30
C ASN A 48 12.13 2.91 4.28
N ASP A 49 10.98 3.03 3.63
CA ASP A 49 10.76 4.02 2.59
C ASP A 49 10.05 5.27 3.12
N THR A 50 10.31 6.41 2.51
CA THR A 50 9.51 7.63 2.69
C THR A 50 8.73 7.88 1.42
N CYS A 51 7.42 8.05 1.55
CA CYS A 51 6.53 8.27 0.42
C CYS A 51 5.61 9.45 0.74
N GLY A 52 5.42 10.34 -0.22
CA GLY A 52 4.54 11.49 -0.05
C GLY A 52 5.15 12.79 -0.57
N PRO A 53 4.32 13.79 -0.94
CA PRO A 53 2.84 13.83 -0.86
C PRO A 53 2.11 12.87 -1.82
N TRP A 54 0.77 12.90 -1.81
CA TRP A 54 -0.16 12.26 -2.78
C TRP A 54 -0.71 10.88 -2.39
N HIS A 55 -0.95 9.96 -3.33
CA HIS A 55 -1.79 8.79 -3.04
C HIS A 55 -1.13 7.73 -2.13
N GLY A 56 0.17 7.86 -1.85
CA GLY A 56 0.85 6.93 -0.96
C GLY A 56 1.21 5.59 -1.62
N ILE A 57 0.91 4.49 -0.93
CA ILE A 57 1.10 3.12 -1.42
C ILE A 57 -0.27 2.53 -1.77
N SER A 58 -0.47 2.22 -3.04
CA SER A 58 -1.71 1.73 -3.62
C SER A 58 -1.58 0.29 -4.15
N VAL A 59 -2.65 -0.50 -4.02
CA VAL A 59 -2.79 -1.81 -4.70
C VAL A 59 -3.93 -1.69 -5.71
N GLY A 60 -3.58 -1.33 -6.94
CA GLY A 60 -4.50 -0.74 -7.90
C GLY A 60 -3.76 0.00 -9.03
N SER A 61 -4.43 0.41 -10.10
CA SER A 61 -5.87 0.24 -10.39
C SER A 61 -6.14 -1.07 -11.11
N LEU A 62 -7.09 -1.84 -10.59
CA LEU A 62 -7.39 -3.20 -11.03
C LEU A 62 -8.90 -3.32 -11.34
N GLU A 63 -9.29 -4.31 -12.14
CA GLU A 63 -10.50 -4.50 -12.97
C GLU A 63 -10.39 -4.00 -14.41
N LYS A 64 -9.19 -3.85 -14.95
CA LYS A 64 -9.01 -3.52 -16.37
C LYS A 64 -9.19 -4.75 -17.25
N TYR A 65 -8.98 -5.95 -16.71
CA TYR A 65 -9.03 -7.21 -17.46
C TYR A 65 -9.82 -8.32 -16.74
N PRO A 66 -10.54 -9.20 -17.46
CA PRO A 66 -11.42 -10.21 -16.86
C PRO A 66 -10.70 -11.33 -16.09
N ASN A 67 -9.39 -11.47 -16.27
CA ASN A 67 -8.59 -12.57 -15.73
C ASN A 67 -7.46 -12.09 -14.82
N GLU A 68 -7.66 -10.98 -14.12
CA GLU A 68 -6.64 -10.43 -13.23
C GLU A 68 -6.28 -11.40 -12.11
N GLU A 69 -4.98 -11.59 -11.93
CA GLU A 69 -4.46 -12.45 -10.89
C GLU A 69 -4.47 -11.77 -9.50
N LEU A 70 -4.67 -12.59 -8.47
CA LEU A 70 -4.62 -12.14 -7.08
C LEU A 70 -3.26 -11.50 -6.72
N VAL A 71 -3.32 -10.39 -5.98
CA VAL A 71 -2.14 -9.81 -5.31
C VAL A 71 -1.98 -10.46 -3.94
N LYS A 72 -0.78 -10.95 -3.61
CA LYS A 72 -0.57 -11.70 -2.36
C LYS A 72 0.79 -11.50 -1.73
N GLY A 73 0.81 -11.25 -0.42
CA GLY A 73 2.05 -11.11 0.32
C GLY A 73 2.64 -9.72 0.10
N LEU A 74 1.91 -8.68 0.46
CA LEU A 74 2.42 -7.31 0.53
C LEU A 74 2.84 -7.04 1.97
N THR A 75 4.10 -6.66 2.18
CA THR A 75 4.59 -6.19 3.47
C THR A 75 5.08 -4.77 3.32
N VAL A 76 4.43 -3.82 3.99
CA VAL A 76 4.90 -2.44 4.14
C VAL A 76 5.38 -2.27 5.57
N ARG A 77 6.65 -1.93 5.76
CA ARG A 77 7.22 -1.86 7.10
C ARG A 77 8.23 -0.73 7.26
N ASN A 78 8.20 -0.07 8.41
CA ASN A 78 9.11 1.02 8.76
C ASN A 78 9.03 2.19 7.76
N CYS A 79 7.87 2.46 7.19
CA CYS A 79 7.71 3.53 6.21
C CYS A 79 7.14 4.79 6.84
N THR A 80 7.51 5.94 6.28
CA THR A 80 6.91 7.24 6.60
C THR A 80 6.05 7.67 5.42
N LEU A 81 4.74 7.89 5.65
CA LEU A 81 3.81 8.40 4.66
C LEU A 81 3.48 9.87 4.99
N ASN A 82 3.84 10.81 4.11
CA ASN A 82 3.72 12.24 4.38
C ASN A 82 2.71 12.90 3.46
N ASN A 83 1.72 13.54 4.06
CA ASN A 83 0.63 14.26 3.39
C ASN A 83 -0.02 13.44 2.27
N THR A 84 -0.33 12.17 2.59
CA THR A 84 -0.97 11.25 1.65
C THR A 84 -2.48 11.31 1.73
N ASP A 85 -3.18 11.19 0.60
CA ASP A 85 -4.63 11.05 0.55
C ASP A 85 -5.04 9.58 0.39
N ASN A 86 -6.35 9.36 0.26
CA ASN A 86 -6.93 8.03 0.21
C ASN A 86 -6.88 7.49 -1.22
N GLY A 87 -6.05 6.49 -1.46
CA GLY A 87 -6.10 5.69 -2.68
C GLY A 87 -7.48 5.03 -2.92
N CYS A 88 -7.75 4.66 -4.17
CA CYS A 88 -9.03 4.05 -4.54
C CYS A 88 -9.24 2.65 -3.91
N PRO A 89 -10.49 2.25 -3.60
CA PRO A 89 -10.82 0.90 -3.14
C PRO A 89 -10.31 -0.18 -4.11
N SER A 90 -9.66 -1.22 -3.57
CA SER A 90 -9.21 -2.35 -4.38
C SER A 90 -10.34 -3.35 -4.60
N LYS A 91 -10.54 -3.80 -5.83
CA LYS A 91 -11.62 -4.74 -6.16
C LYS A 91 -11.16 -6.15 -6.53
N ILE A 92 -9.86 -6.40 -6.54
CA ILE A 92 -9.29 -7.73 -6.70
C ILE A 92 -9.06 -8.42 -5.35
N LYS A 93 -8.78 -9.73 -5.41
CA LYS A 93 -8.41 -10.50 -4.23
C LYS A 93 -7.01 -10.12 -3.75
N ILE A 94 -6.95 -9.41 -2.63
CA ILE A 94 -5.71 -9.18 -1.90
C ILE A 94 -5.64 -10.11 -0.69
N SER A 95 -4.49 -10.75 -0.47
CA SER A 95 -4.29 -11.56 0.73
C SER A 95 -2.88 -11.44 1.32
N LYS A 96 -2.75 -11.67 2.63
CA LYS A 96 -1.48 -11.57 3.37
C LYS A 96 -0.87 -10.18 3.23
N VAL A 97 -1.54 -9.19 3.78
CA VAL A 97 -1.08 -7.80 3.78
C VAL A 97 -0.63 -7.45 5.18
N THR A 98 0.57 -6.92 5.33
CA THR A 98 1.11 -6.45 6.60
C THR A 98 1.52 -5.00 6.49
N PHE A 99 0.94 -4.14 7.31
CA PHE A 99 1.48 -2.82 7.62
C PHE A 99 2.01 -2.84 9.05
N LYS A 100 3.29 -2.52 9.22
CA LYS A 100 3.93 -2.52 10.53
C LYS A 100 4.86 -1.35 10.72
N ASN A 101 4.79 -0.69 11.88
CA ASN A 101 5.68 0.42 12.22
C ASN A 101 5.60 1.52 11.14
N ILE A 102 4.39 2.02 10.92
CA ILE A 102 4.11 3.07 9.93
C ILE A 102 3.86 4.37 10.68
N ILE A 103 4.56 5.43 10.27
CA ILE A 103 4.26 6.79 10.71
C ILE A 103 3.59 7.49 9.54
N GLU A 104 2.38 7.97 9.73
CA GLU A 104 1.64 8.66 8.68
C GLU A 104 1.17 10.03 9.16
N ILE A 105 1.44 11.04 8.34
CA ILE A 105 0.83 12.36 8.42
C ILE A 105 -0.12 12.44 7.23
N SER A 106 -1.40 12.16 7.42
CA SER A 106 -2.36 12.14 6.32
C SER A 106 -2.76 13.55 5.88
N ALA A 107 -3.09 13.69 4.60
CA ALA A 107 -3.74 14.88 4.05
C ALA A 107 -5.22 14.96 4.42
N THR A 108 -5.82 13.87 4.93
CA THR A 108 -7.23 13.81 5.34
C THR A 108 -7.39 13.22 6.74
N GLN A 109 -8.60 13.27 7.30
CA GLN A 109 -8.87 12.70 8.63
C GLN A 109 -8.93 11.16 8.63
N GLU A 110 -9.03 10.55 7.46
CA GLU A 110 -8.84 9.12 7.25
C GLU A 110 -7.40 8.93 6.72
N GLY A 111 -6.50 8.34 7.51
CA GLY A 111 -5.10 8.14 7.12
C GLY A 111 -4.91 6.89 6.27
N VAL A 112 -5.03 5.73 6.92
CA VAL A 112 -5.05 4.46 6.20
C VAL A 112 -6.46 4.15 5.74
N VAL A 113 -6.68 4.06 4.44
CA VAL A 113 -7.92 3.57 3.84
C VAL A 113 -7.67 2.26 3.10
N LEU A 114 -8.18 1.16 3.64
CA LEU A 114 -8.16 -0.16 2.99
C LEU A 114 -9.59 -0.66 2.79
N ILE A 115 -10.15 -0.34 1.64
CA ILE A 115 -11.49 -0.75 1.23
C ILE A 115 -11.33 -1.82 0.14
N CYS A 116 -11.80 -3.02 0.42
CA CYS A 116 -11.79 -4.14 -0.52
C CYS A 116 -13.20 -4.38 -1.08
N SER A 117 -13.31 -5.12 -2.19
CA SER A 117 -14.62 -5.53 -2.70
C SER A 117 -15.39 -6.41 -1.70
N SER A 118 -16.71 -6.22 -1.61
CA SER A 118 -17.57 -7.07 -0.78
C SER A 118 -17.68 -8.50 -1.32
N SER A 119 -17.60 -8.68 -2.65
CA SER A 119 -17.59 -10.01 -3.28
C SER A 119 -16.22 -10.69 -3.15
N VAL A 120 -15.15 -9.91 -2.97
CA VAL A 120 -13.79 -10.42 -2.83
C VAL A 120 -13.06 -9.75 -1.65
N PRO A 121 -13.42 -10.09 -0.39
CA PRO A 121 -12.81 -9.47 0.77
C PRO A 121 -11.29 -9.71 0.84
N CYS A 122 -10.55 -8.70 1.31
CA CYS A 122 -9.15 -8.88 1.66
C CYS A 122 -9.02 -9.86 2.82
N LYS A 123 -8.01 -10.73 2.78
CA LYS A 123 -7.77 -11.75 3.81
C LYS A 123 -6.37 -11.66 4.41
N ASP A 124 -6.24 -12.11 5.65
CA ASP A 124 -4.96 -12.17 6.36
C ASP A 124 -4.28 -10.79 6.40
N VAL A 125 -5.05 -9.76 6.76
CA VAL A 125 -4.53 -8.39 6.90
C VAL A 125 -4.08 -8.16 8.34
N MET A 126 -2.87 -7.65 8.52
CA MET A 126 -2.31 -7.27 9.81
C MET A 126 -1.92 -5.79 9.76
N LEU A 127 -2.46 -5.01 10.70
CA LEU A 127 -2.07 -3.64 10.96
C LEU A 127 -1.55 -3.59 12.39
N SER A 128 -0.32 -3.14 12.59
CA SER A 128 0.30 -3.07 13.92
C SER A 128 1.26 -1.89 13.98
N ASP A 129 1.34 -1.24 15.14
CA ASP A 129 2.27 -0.12 15.36
C ASP A 129 2.12 0.97 14.28
N ILE A 130 0.89 1.47 14.08
CA ILE A 130 0.59 2.53 13.11
C ILE A 130 0.23 3.81 13.86
N ASP A 131 1.00 4.88 13.64
CA ASP A 131 0.75 6.23 14.18
C ASP A 131 0.17 7.10 13.07
N LEU A 132 -1.15 7.28 13.05
CA LEU A 132 -1.87 8.10 12.07
C LEU A 132 -2.15 9.48 12.64
N LYS A 133 -1.69 10.53 11.94
CA LYS A 133 -1.93 11.92 12.31
C LYS A 133 -2.54 12.73 11.18
N PHE A 134 -3.46 13.63 11.53
CA PHE A 134 -4.02 14.65 10.64
C PHE A 134 -4.05 15.98 11.38
N ASN A 135 -3.41 17.01 10.82
CA ASN A 135 -3.29 18.34 11.44
C ASN A 135 -2.87 18.30 12.93
N GLY A 136 -1.90 17.45 13.27
CA GLY A 136 -1.39 17.28 14.64
C GLY A 136 -2.31 16.52 15.60
N THR A 137 -3.45 16.01 15.12
CA THR A 137 -4.40 15.18 15.88
C THR A 137 -4.39 13.74 15.40
N ILE A 138 -4.97 12.82 16.18
CA ILE A 138 -5.10 11.41 15.79
C ILE A 138 -6.03 11.29 14.58
N ALA A 139 -5.55 10.65 13.52
CA ALA A 139 -6.35 10.30 12.34
C ALA A 139 -6.94 8.89 12.49
N ALA A 140 -8.03 8.62 11.76
CA ALA A 140 -8.68 7.32 11.77
C ALA A 140 -8.17 6.43 10.64
N ALA A 141 -8.14 5.12 10.86
CA ALA A 141 -8.06 4.15 9.78
C ALA A 141 -9.48 3.75 9.34
N LYS A 142 -9.69 3.60 8.04
CA LYS A 142 -10.95 3.11 7.45
C LYS A 142 -10.72 1.78 6.76
N LEU A 143 -11.37 0.74 7.27
CA LEU A 143 -11.28 -0.61 6.75
C LEU A 143 -12.67 -1.09 6.33
N ALA A 144 -12.80 -1.65 5.14
CA ALA A 144 -14.04 -2.26 4.67
C ALA A 144 -13.77 -3.54 3.89
N ASN A 145 -14.53 -4.60 4.17
CA ASN A 145 -14.34 -5.92 3.59
C ASN A 145 -12.91 -6.48 3.80
N VAL A 146 -12.33 -6.18 4.95
CA VAL A 146 -11.01 -6.64 5.37
C VAL A 146 -11.18 -7.72 6.44
N LYS A 147 -10.54 -8.87 6.27
CA LYS A 147 -10.47 -9.93 7.27
C LYS A 147 -9.09 -9.93 7.91
N PRO A 148 -9.00 -9.65 9.23
CA PRO A 148 -7.73 -9.70 9.95
C PRO A 148 -7.10 -11.09 9.92
N ILE A 149 -5.80 -11.17 10.18
CA ILE A 149 -5.17 -12.45 10.53
C ILE A 149 -5.73 -12.93 11.89
N THR A 150 -6.18 -14.18 11.95
CA THR A 150 -6.62 -14.88 13.16
C THR A 150 -5.48 -15.66 13.79
#